data_AF-A0A5K1B800-F1
#
_entry.id   AF-A0A5K1B800-F1
#
_cell.length_a   1.000
_cell.length_b   1.000
_cell.length_c   1.000
_cell.angle_alpha   90.00
_cell.angle_beta   90.00
_cell.angle_gamma   90.00
#
_symmetry.space_group_name_H-M   'P 1'
#
loop_
_entity.id
_entity.type
_entity.pdbx_description
1 polymer ?
#
loop_
_entity_poly.entity_id
_entity_poly.type
_entity_poly.pdbx_seq_one_letter_code
_entity_poly.pdbx_strand_id
1 'polypeptide(L)' 'LLVFEDLEVPSHKTKNIVNYVSQMENTKKLLVVDGGPIDEKLKLATQNLHYVNVLPSI' A
#
# COMPACT_ATOMS: atom_id res chain seq x y z
N LEU A 1 -11.47 3.43 7.75
CA LEU A 1 -10.43 2.50 8.21
C LEU A 1 -10.71 1.16 7.55
N LEU A 2 -9.73 0.58 6.88
CA LEU A 2 -9.82 -0.75 6.30
C LEU A 2 -8.79 -1.63 7.01
N VAL A 3 -9.18 -2.83 7.39
CA VAL A 3 -8.31 -3.80 8.08
C VAL A 3 -8.17 -5.00 7.16
N PHE A 4 -6.93 -5.38 6.90
CA PHE A 4 -6.58 -6.53 6.09
C PHE A 4 -5.97 -7.60 6.99
N GLU A 5 -6.31 -8.87 6.75
CA GLU A 5 -5.62 -9.99 7.40
C GLU A 5 -4.19 -10.11 6.87
N ASP A 6 -4.01 -9.88 5.57
CA ASP A 6 -2.73 -9.82 4.88
C ASP A 6 -2.81 -8.83 3.72
N LEU A 7 -1.68 -8.18 3.42
CA LEU A 7 -1.55 -7.22 2.33
C LEU A 7 -0.43 -7.67 1.37
N GLU A 8 -0.57 -8.87 0.82
CA GLU A 8 0.36 -9.36 -0.18
C GLU A 8 0.11 -8.70 -1.55
N VAL A 9 1.18 -8.18 -2.16
CA VAL A 9 1.12 -7.59 -3.51
C VAL A 9 1.63 -8.61 -4.53
N PRO A 10 0.88 -8.91 -5.61
CA PRO A 10 1.28 -9.96 -6.58
C PRO A 10 2.64 -9.73 -7.25
N SER A 11 3.06 -8.46 -7.35
CA SER A 11 4.38 -8.04 -7.83
C SER A 11 4.67 -6.61 -7.37
N HIS A 12 5.93 -6.19 -7.48
CA HIS A 12 6.37 -4.81 -7.20
C HIS A 12 5.89 -3.76 -8.22
N LYS A 13 4.99 -4.12 -9.15
CA LYS A 13 4.50 -3.18 -10.17
C LYS A 13 3.57 -2.16 -9.53
N THR A 14 3.91 -0.89 -9.64
CA THR A 14 3.11 0.25 -9.13
C THR A 14 1.65 0.22 -9.59
N LYS A 15 1.37 -0.32 -10.79
CA LYS A 15 -0.01 -0.48 -11.31
C LYS A 15 -0.93 -1.26 -10.37
N ASN A 16 -0.40 -2.21 -9.58
CA ASN A 16 -1.22 -3.01 -8.66
C ASN A 16 -1.82 -2.11 -7.58
N ILE A 17 -1.02 -1.20 -7.02
CA ILE A 17 -1.46 -0.22 -6.02
C ILE A 17 -2.32 0.86 -6.64
N VAL A 18 -1.92 1.41 -7.81
CA VAL A 18 -2.68 2.46 -8.50
C VAL A 18 -4.09 1.99 -8.84
N ASN A 19 -4.23 0.77 -9.40
CA ASN A 19 -5.54 0.23 -9.73
C ASN A 19 -6.41 0.07 -8.49
N TYR A 20 -5.84 -0.42 -7.38
CA TYR A 20 -6.57 -0.55 -6.12
C TYR A 20 -7.02 0.81 -5.58
N VAL A 21 -6.09 1.78 -5.48
CA VAL A 21 -6.40 3.13 -4.98
C VAL A 21 -7.42 3.84 -5.88
N SER A 22 -7.41 3.61 -7.19
CA SER A 22 -8.38 4.20 -8.13
C SER A 22 -9.82 3.75 -7.89
N GLN A 23 -10.02 2.60 -7.25
CA GLN A 23 -11.33 2.07 -6.88
C GLN A 23 -11.80 2.62 -5.52
N MET A 24 -10.93 3.30 -4.77
CA MET A 24 -11.27 3.90 -3.49
C MET A 24 -11.92 5.27 -3.69
N GLU A 25 -13.23 5.36 -3.51
CA GLU A 25 -13.94 6.63 -3.58
C GLU A 25 -13.52 7.56 -2.43
N ASN A 26 -13.53 8.88 -2.69
CA ASN A 26 -13.26 9.94 -1.72
C ASN A 26 -11.93 9.85 -0.95
N THR A 27 -10.92 9.13 -1.49
CA THR A 27 -9.61 8.98 -0.87
C THR A 27 -8.57 9.85 -1.57
N LYS A 28 -7.94 10.77 -0.83
CA LYS A 28 -6.90 11.68 -1.38
C LYS A 28 -5.47 11.21 -1.10
N LYS A 29 -5.25 10.59 0.07
CA LYS A 29 -3.97 10.04 0.51
C LYS A 29 -4.24 8.75 1.28
N LEU A 30 -3.35 7.78 1.14
CA LEU A 30 -3.40 6.48 1.79
C LEU A 30 -2.22 6.34 2.75
N LEU A 31 -2.50 5.82 3.94
CA LEU A 31 -1.49 5.32 4.87
C LEU A 31 -1.76 3.83 5.05
N VAL A 32 -0.75 3.01 4.78
CA VAL A 32 -0.72 1.59 5.07
C VAL A 32 0.14 1.38 6.31
N VAL A 33 -0.41 0.66 7.28
CA VAL A 33 0.29 0.28 8.50
C VAL A 33 0.42 -1.24 8.49
N ASP A 34 1.66 -1.72 8.42
CA ASP A 34 1.97 -3.16 8.38
C ASP A 34 2.48 -3.61 9.77
N GLY A 35 1.93 -4.69 10.32
CA GLY A 35 2.26 -5.18 11.65
C GLY A 35 3.68 -5.75 11.79
N GLY A 36 4.39 -5.94 10.68
CA GLY A 36 5.76 -6.48 10.66
C GLY A 36 6.74 -5.62 9.86
N PRO A 37 7.91 -6.19 9.52
CA PRO A 37 8.80 -5.60 8.53
C PRO A 37 8.03 -5.42 7.21
N ILE A 38 8.10 -4.22 6.62
CA ILE A 38 7.43 -3.93 5.36
C ILE A 38 7.93 -4.89 4.28
N ASP A 39 7.01 -5.61 3.64
CA ASP A 39 7.30 -6.46 2.49
C ASP A 39 8.01 -5.69 1.35
N GLU A 40 9.03 -6.30 0.74
CA GLU A 40 9.84 -5.63 -0.27
C GLU A 40 9.03 -5.31 -1.55
N LYS A 41 8.11 -6.19 -1.96
CA LYS A 41 7.25 -5.91 -3.13
C LYS A 41 6.31 -4.76 -2.82
N LEU A 42 5.74 -4.72 -1.61
CA LEU A 42 4.89 -3.61 -1.16
C LEU A 42 5.65 -2.28 -1.13
N LYS A 43 6.87 -2.27 -0.57
CA LYS A 43 7.74 -1.09 -0.56
C LYS A 43 8.04 -0.61 -1.97
N LEU A 44 8.49 -1.50 -2.85
CA LEU A 44 8.84 -1.14 -4.23
C LEU A 44 7.63 -0.68 -5.05
N ALA A 45 6.45 -1.26 -4.82
CA ALA A 45 5.22 -0.88 -5.50
C ALA A 45 4.71 0.50 -5.08
N THR A 46 5.03 0.95 -3.86
CA THR A 46 4.53 2.21 -3.27
C THR A 46 5.52 3.36 -3.27
N GLN A 47 6.83 3.12 -3.29
CA GLN A 47 7.88 4.16 -3.12
C GLN A 47 7.80 5.36 -4.07
N ASN A 48 7.20 5.20 -5.27
CA ASN A 48 7.07 6.26 -6.27
C ASN A 48 5.70 6.97 -6.23
N LEU A 49 4.81 6.59 -5.30
CA LEU A 49 3.46 7.16 -5.15
C LEU A 49 3.43 8.18 -4.02
N HIS A 50 3.42 9.47 -4.36
CA HIS A 50 3.41 10.57 -3.38
C HIS A 50 2.16 10.63 -2.47
N TYR A 51 1.10 9.90 -2.82
CA TYR A 51 -0.15 9.83 -2.08
C TYR A 51 -0.32 8.50 -1.31
N VAL A 52 0.68 7.60 -1.31
CA VAL A 52 0.66 6.35 -0.55
C VAL A 52 1.92 6.26 0.30
N ASN A 53 1.74 6.17 1.62
CA ASN A 53 2.83 5.90 2.55
C ASN A 53 2.64 4.52 3.20
N VAL A 54 3.73 3.81 3.45
CA VAL A 54 3.74 2.54 4.18
C VAL A 54 4.64 2.70 5.40
N LEU A 55 4.11 2.41 6.58
CA LEU A 55 4.85 2.45 7.83
C LEU A 55 4.74 1.09 8.54
N PRO A 56 5.82 0.59 9.16
CA PRO A 56 5.70 -0.53 10.07
C PRO A 56 5.02 -0.07 11.37
N SER A 57 4.16 -0.90 11.92
CA SER A 57 3.73 -0.83 13.31
C SER A 57 4.78 -1.58 14.11
N ILE A 58 5.76 -0.84 14.62
CA ILE A 58 6.75 -1.34 15.59
C ILE A 58 6.05 -2.06 16.74
#